data_AF-A0AAV6GQY8-F1
#
_entry.id   AF-A0AAV6GQY8-F1
#
_cell.length_a   1.000
_cell.length_b   1.000
_cell.length_c   1.000
_cell.angle_alpha   90.00
_cell.angle_beta   90.00
_cell.angle_gamma   90.00
#
_symmetry.space_group_name_H-M   'P 1'
#
loop_
_entity.id
_entity.type
_entity.pdbx_description
1 polymer ?
#
loop_
_entity_poly.entity_id
_entity_poly.type
_entity_poly.pdbx_seq_one_letter_code
_entity_poly.pdbx_strand_id
1 'polypeptide(L)'
;MEGLSPNHLKKAKLMFFYSRYPSSNMLKMFFSDVKFNRCITSQLIKWFSNFREFYYIQMEKFARQAINEGVTAADDINVSRDSELFRALNMHYNKANDFEVPERFLEVAQITMREFFNAIVGASVLTLTFPKSHL
;
A
#
# COMPACT_ATOMS: atom_id res chain seq x y z
N MET A 1 -11.89 5.85 29.59
CA MET A 1 -10.83 5.05 28.93
C MET A 1 -10.23 5.91 27.85
N GLU A 2 -8.96 6.31 27.96
CA GLU A 2 -8.31 7.08 26.91
C GLU A 2 -8.10 6.17 25.69
N GLY A 3 -8.85 6.46 24.62
CA GLY A 3 -8.77 5.73 23.36
C GLY A 3 -7.59 6.18 22.51
N LEU A 4 -7.43 5.54 21.34
CA LEU A 4 -6.49 6.02 20.33
C LEU A 4 -6.90 7.42 19.86
N SER A 5 -5.91 8.24 19.54
CA SER A 5 -6.07 9.67 19.22
C SER A 5 -5.70 9.91 17.75
N PRO A 6 -5.97 11.11 17.20
CA PRO A 6 -5.49 11.46 15.87
C PRO A 6 -3.96 11.36 15.71
N ASN A 7 -3.20 11.63 16.77
CA ASN A 7 -1.74 11.48 16.77
C ASN A 7 -1.33 10.02 16.67
N HIS A 8 -2.03 9.11 17.37
CA HIS A 8 -1.81 7.67 17.22
C HIS A 8 -2.10 7.20 15.78
N LEU A 9 -3.14 7.73 15.14
CA LEU A 9 -3.44 7.44 13.74
C LEU A 9 -2.33 7.94 12.80
N LYS A 10 -1.84 9.18 12.99
CA LYS A 10 -0.70 9.72 12.23
C LYS A 10 0.52 8.80 12.37
N LYS A 11 0.86 8.40 13.60
CA LYS A 11 1.97 7.50 13.90
C LYS A 11 1.79 6.12 13.24
N ALA A 12 0.58 5.56 13.25
CA ALA A 12 0.27 4.30 12.57
C ALA A 12 0.45 4.39 11.05
N LYS A 13 0.06 5.51 10.43
CA LYS A 13 0.29 5.75 9.00
C LYS A 13 1.78 5.82 8.66
N LEU A 14 2.59 6.50 9.48
CA LEU A 14 4.04 6.53 9.29
C LEU A 14 4.67 5.13 9.45
N MET A 15 4.20 4.35 10.42
CA MET A 15 4.62 2.96 10.61
C MET A 15 4.36 2.09 9.36
N PHE A 16 3.31 2.38 8.60
CA PHE A 16 2.95 1.64 7.39
C PHE A 16 4.05 1.63 6.32
N PHE A 17 4.85 2.71 6.23
CA PHE A 17 6.00 2.76 5.33
C PHE A 17 7.04 1.67 5.65
N TYR A 18 7.14 1.25 6.91
CA TYR A 18 8.07 0.22 7.36
C TYR A 18 7.43 -1.17 7.40
N SER A 19 6.18 -1.28 7.85
CA SER A 19 5.51 -2.56 8.03
C SER A 19 4.02 -2.50 7.67
N ARG A 20 3.64 -3.28 6.65
CA ARG A 20 2.24 -3.43 6.21
C ARG A 20 1.44 -4.39 7.10
N TYR A 21 2.13 -5.27 7.81
CA TYR A 21 1.58 -6.31 8.69
C TYR A 21 2.33 -6.32 10.04
N PRO A 22 2.19 -5.27 10.86
CA PRO A 22 2.90 -5.20 12.13
C PRO A 22 2.42 -6.28 13.10
N SER A 23 3.35 -6.92 13.79
CA SER A 23 3.04 -7.87 14.85
C SER A 23 2.52 -7.17 16.10
N SER A 24 1.83 -7.90 16.97
CA SER A 24 1.38 -7.39 18.27
C SER A 24 2.52 -6.81 19.11
N ASN A 25 3.71 -7.43 19.07
CA ASN A 25 4.89 -6.93 19.79
C ASN A 25 5.39 -5.61 19.19
N MET A 26 5.42 -5.50 17.86
CA MET A 26 5.82 -4.29 17.17
C MET A 26 4.88 -3.12 17.49
N LEU A 27 3.56 -3.37 17.51
CA LEU A 27 2.57 -2.36 17.92
C LEU A 27 2.80 -1.91 19.37
N LYS A 28 3.01 -2.84 20.30
CA LYS A 28 3.25 -2.49 21.71
C LYS A 28 4.50 -1.64 21.92
N MET A 29 5.58 -1.95 21.20
CA MET A 29 6.81 -1.16 21.25
C MET A 29 6.62 0.23 20.63
N PHE A 30 5.92 0.31 19.49
CA PHE A 30 5.75 1.56 18.77
C PHE A 30 4.74 2.51 19.43
N PHE A 31 3.74 1.98 20.14
CA PHE A 31 2.73 2.72 20.88
C PHE A 31 2.90 2.51 22.40
N SER A 32 4.10 2.77 22.91
CA SER A 32 4.45 2.53 24.33
C SER A 32 3.62 3.36 25.32
N ASP A 33 3.06 4.47 24.86
CA ASP A 33 2.15 5.36 25.59
C ASP A 33 0.70 4.85 25.65
N VAL A 34 0.38 3.79 24.89
CA VAL A 34 -0.96 3.22 24.82
C VAL A 34 -1.10 2.02 25.75
N LYS A 35 -2.12 2.03 26.62
CA LYS A 35 -2.52 0.85 27.39
C LYS A 35 -3.34 -0.12 26.54
N PHE A 36 -2.68 -1.13 25.97
CA PHE A 36 -3.33 -2.10 25.08
C PHE A 36 -4.47 -2.87 25.77
N ASN A 37 -5.61 -2.91 25.11
CA ASN A 37 -6.77 -3.74 25.44
C ASN A 37 -7.41 -4.29 24.15
N ARG A 38 -8.41 -5.16 24.27
CA ARG A 38 -9.04 -5.80 23.10
C ARG A 38 -9.60 -4.78 22.09
N CYS A 39 -10.20 -3.70 22.56
CA CYS A 39 -10.77 -2.65 21.71
C CYS A 39 -9.68 -1.90 20.93
N ILE A 40 -8.61 -1.47 21.61
CA ILE A 40 -7.45 -0.80 20.99
C ILE A 40 -6.76 -1.70 19.96
N THR A 41 -6.54 -2.97 20.29
CA THR A 41 -5.93 -3.93 19.36
C THR A 41 -6.79 -4.09 18.10
N SER A 42 -8.11 -4.25 18.26
CA SER A 42 -9.04 -4.33 17.14
C SER A 42 -9.03 -3.06 16.28
N GLN A 43 -8.98 -1.89 16.90
CA GLN A 43 -8.94 -0.60 16.20
C GLN A 43 -7.65 -0.43 15.38
N LEU A 44 -6.49 -0.81 15.93
CA LEU A 44 -5.22 -0.81 15.20
C LEU A 44 -5.26 -1.78 14.02
N ILE A 45 -5.74 -3.01 14.23
CA ILE A 45 -5.90 -3.99 13.15
C ILE A 45 -6.78 -3.42 12.03
N LYS A 46 -7.91 -2.80 12.38
CA LYS A 46 -8.80 -2.14 11.42
C LYS A 46 -8.09 -1.04 10.63
N TRP A 47 -7.31 -0.19 11.30
CA TRP A 47 -6.53 0.85 10.62
C TRP A 47 -5.54 0.24 9.61
N PHE A 48 -4.76 -0.76 10.00
CA PHE A 48 -3.81 -1.40 9.10
C PHE A 48 -4.50 -2.14 7.95
N SER A 49 -5.69 -2.70 8.16
CA SER A 49 -6.51 -3.23 7.06
C SER A 49 -6.92 -2.14 6.07
N ASN A 50 -7.45 -1.02 6.55
CA ASN A 50 -7.82 0.11 5.69
C ASN A 50 -6.60 0.69 4.95
N PHE A 51 -5.42 0.72 5.59
CA PHE A 51 -4.20 1.20 4.95
C PHE A 51 -3.77 0.28 3.81
N ARG A 52 -3.83 -1.04 4.01
CA ARG A 52 -3.53 -2.01 2.94
C ARG A 52 -4.53 -1.93 1.80
N GLU A 53 -5.82 -1.79 2.12
CA GLU A 53 -6.86 -1.62 1.11
C GLU A 53 -6.56 -0.41 0.21
N PHE A 54 -6.31 0.76 0.80
CA PHE A 54 -5.92 1.94 0.02
C PHE A 54 -4.65 1.71 -0.81
N TYR A 55 -3.62 1.10 -0.20
CA TYR A 55 -2.36 0.79 -0.88
C TYR A 55 -2.60 -0.06 -2.13
N TYR A 56 -3.29 -1.19 -2.00
CA TYR A 56 -3.53 -2.10 -3.11
C TYR A 56 -4.48 -1.53 -4.17
N ILE A 57 -5.45 -0.69 -3.78
CA ILE A 57 -6.27 0.06 -4.73
C ILE A 57 -5.38 0.99 -5.58
N GLN A 58 -4.40 1.69 -4.98
CA GLN A 58 -3.47 2.51 -5.75
C GLN A 58 -2.56 1.64 -6.64
N MET A 59 -2.05 0.52 -6.15
CA MET A 59 -1.22 -0.40 -6.96
C MET A 59 -1.96 -0.85 -8.21
N GLU A 60 -3.19 -1.33 -8.04
CA GLU A 60 -4.02 -1.77 -9.17
C GLU A 60 -4.31 -0.62 -10.14
N LYS A 61 -4.75 0.53 -9.62
CA LYS A 61 -5.06 1.71 -10.44
C LYS A 61 -3.87 2.09 -11.34
N PHE A 62 -2.68 2.25 -10.75
CA PHE A 62 -1.52 2.70 -11.49
C PHE A 62 -0.94 1.59 -12.39
N ALA A 63 -1.07 0.31 -12.03
CA ALA A 63 -0.71 -0.79 -12.92
C ALA A 63 -1.59 -0.81 -14.18
N ARG A 64 -2.91 -0.62 -14.03
CA ARG A 64 -3.84 -0.47 -15.17
C ARG A 64 -3.51 0.76 -16.03
N GLN A 65 -3.15 1.87 -15.38
CA GLN A 65 -2.74 3.08 -16.07
C GLN A 65 -1.49 2.83 -16.93
N ALA A 66 -0.45 2.19 -16.38
CA ALA A 66 0.77 1.86 -17.12
C ALA A 66 0.48 0.98 -18.37
N ILE A 67 -0.43 0.01 -18.24
CA ILE A 67 -0.88 -0.83 -19.38
C ILE A 67 -1.55 0.05 -20.45
N ASN A 68 -2.44 0.95 -20.05
CA ASN A 68 -3.14 1.85 -20.98
C ASN A 68 -2.20 2.87 -21.65
N GLU A 69 -1.10 3.23 -20.98
CA GLU A 69 -0.03 4.09 -21.51
C GLU A 69 0.95 3.34 -22.43
N GLY A 70 0.76 2.02 -22.60
CA GLY A 70 1.53 1.21 -23.54
C GLY A 70 2.81 0.60 -22.96
N VAL A 71 2.97 0.57 -21.64
CA VAL A 71 4.07 -0.17 -21.00
C VAL A 71 3.93 -1.65 -21.34
N THR A 72 5.01 -2.26 -21.84
CA THR A 72 4.99 -3.65 -22.35
C THR A 72 5.70 -4.64 -21.44
N ALA A 73 6.63 -4.18 -20.60
CA ALA A 73 7.36 -5.02 -19.66
C ALA A 73 7.30 -4.44 -18.24
N ALA A 74 7.18 -5.32 -17.25
CA ALA A 74 7.18 -4.90 -15.84
C ALA A 74 8.49 -4.24 -15.42
N ASP A 75 9.61 -4.56 -16.07
CA ASP A 75 10.91 -3.95 -15.76
C ASP A 75 10.98 -2.46 -16.12
N ASP A 76 10.13 -2.00 -17.03
CA ASP A 76 9.98 -0.59 -17.38
C ASP A 76 9.22 0.20 -16.29
N ILE A 77 8.59 -0.48 -15.33
CA ILE A 77 7.93 0.15 -14.19
C ILE A 77 8.97 0.53 -13.14
N ASN A 78 9.12 1.84 -12.93
CA ASN A 78 9.94 2.43 -11.89
C ASN A 78 9.08 3.25 -10.91
N VAL A 79 9.26 3.04 -9.61
CA VAL A 79 8.58 3.84 -8.57
C VAL A 79 9.60 4.70 -7.85
N SER A 80 9.59 5.98 -8.17
CA SER A 80 10.48 7.00 -7.60
C SER A 80 9.69 8.06 -6.81
N ARG A 81 10.39 9.01 -6.17
CA ARG A 81 9.75 10.09 -5.39
C ARG A 81 8.96 11.09 -6.24
N ASP A 82 9.25 11.15 -7.52
CA ASP A 82 8.56 11.95 -8.53
C ASP A 82 7.39 11.22 -9.17
N SER A 83 7.25 9.90 -8.95
CA SER A 83 6.12 9.13 -9.49
C SER A 83 4.77 9.57 -8.91
N GLU A 84 3.72 9.54 -9.75
CA GLU A 84 2.36 9.85 -9.33
C GLU A 84 1.84 8.90 -8.25
N LEU A 85 2.22 7.62 -8.35
CA LEU A 85 1.94 6.62 -7.33
C LEU A 85 2.49 7.04 -5.97
N PHE A 86 3.80 7.37 -5.90
CA PHE A 86 4.40 7.79 -4.64
C PHE A 86 3.71 9.03 -4.10
N ARG A 87 3.42 10.02 -4.94
CA ARG A 87 2.70 11.24 -4.52
C ARG A 87 1.35 10.90 -3.89
N ALA A 88 0.57 9.98 -4.48
CA ALA A 88 -0.71 9.54 -3.93
C ALA A 88 -0.56 8.83 -2.58
N LEU A 89 0.43 7.94 -2.44
CA LEU A 89 0.70 7.22 -1.19
C LEU A 89 1.20 8.19 -0.10
N ASN A 90 2.16 9.06 -0.43
CA ASN A 90 2.74 10.02 0.49
C ASN A 90 1.69 11.01 1.01
N MET A 91 0.82 11.54 0.14
CA MET A 91 -0.30 12.40 0.56
C MET A 91 -1.29 11.69 1.50
N HIS A 92 -1.46 10.37 1.35
CA HIS A 92 -2.36 9.61 2.20
C HIS A 92 -1.76 9.29 3.58
N TYR A 93 -0.52 8.80 3.62
CA TYR A 93 0.12 8.32 4.85
C TYR A 93 0.91 9.42 5.58
N ASN A 94 1.40 10.42 4.86
CA ASN A 94 2.32 11.46 5.34
C ASN A 94 1.83 12.86 4.93
N LYS A 95 0.58 13.20 5.26
CA LYS A 95 -0.10 14.42 4.80
C LYS A 95 0.67 15.72 5.08
N ALA A 96 1.38 15.81 6.19
CA ALA A 96 2.17 16.99 6.54
C ALA A 96 3.53 17.05 5.80
N ASN A 97 3.92 15.94 5.16
CA ASN A 97 5.20 15.75 4.48
C ASN A 97 6.41 16.11 5.34
N ASP A 98 6.28 15.89 6.66
CA ASP A 98 7.30 16.19 7.67
C ASP A 98 8.26 15.02 7.90
N PHE A 99 8.00 13.89 7.23
CA PHE A 99 8.77 12.67 7.32
C PHE A 99 9.31 12.28 5.94
N GLU A 100 10.60 11.98 5.84
CA GLU A 100 11.19 11.45 4.61
C GLU A 100 10.92 9.96 4.50
N VAL A 101 10.22 9.56 3.44
CA VAL A 101 9.87 8.15 3.23
C VAL A 101 11.14 7.34 2.87
N PRO A 102 11.40 6.21 3.56
CA PRO A 102 12.57 5.37 3.30
C PRO A 102 12.60 4.81 1.88
N GLU A 103 13.80 4.69 1.29
CA GLU A 103 14.01 4.10 -0.03
C GLU A 103 13.41 2.69 -0.15
N ARG A 104 13.58 1.89 0.90
CA ARG A 104 13.02 0.53 0.98
C ARG A 104 11.51 0.48 0.76
N PHE A 105 10.76 1.54 1.10
CA PHE A 105 9.34 1.58 0.78
C PHE A 105 9.09 1.71 -0.72
N LEU A 106 9.87 2.53 -1.43
CA LEU A 106 9.79 2.69 -2.88
C LEU A 106 10.14 1.39 -3.61
N GLU A 107 11.21 0.71 -3.16
CA GLU A 107 11.62 -0.59 -3.69
C GLU A 107 10.47 -1.62 -3.58
N VAL A 108 9.83 -1.69 -2.41
CA VAL A 108 8.68 -2.59 -2.20
C VAL A 108 7.47 -2.18 -3.02
N ALA A 109 7.20 -0.87 -3.13
CA ALA A 109 6.10 -0.37 -3.94
C ALA A 109 6.30 -0.69 -5.42
N GLN A 110 7.53 -0.59 -5.92
CA GLN A 110 7.89 -1.00 -7.27
C GLN A 110 7.66 -2.49 -7.49
N ILE A 111 8.15 -3.34 -6.59
CA ILE A 111 7.93 -4.80 -6.69
C ILE A 111 6.43 -5.10 -6.71
N THR A 112 5.67 -4.48 -5.80
CA THR A 112 4.21 -4.68 -5.74
C THR A 112 3.53 -4.23 -7.04
N MET A 113 3.90 -3.06 -7.58
CA MET A 113 3.38 -2.56 -8.84
C MET A 113 3.64 -3.51 -10.01
N ARG A 114 4.85 -4.09 -10.08
CA ARG A 114 5.23 -5.08 -11.10
C ARG A 114 4.41 -6.35 -10.98
N GLU A 115 4.17 -6.83 -9.75
CA GLU A 115 3.30 -7.99 -9.50
C GLU A 115 1.86 -7.73 -9.96
N PHE A 116 1.30 -6.56 -9.64
CA PHE A 116 -0.05 -6.18 -10.10
C PHE A 116 -0.12 -6.06 -11.62
N PHE A 117 0.88 -5.42 -12.24
CA PHE A 117 0.97 -5.31 -13.70
C PHE A 117 0.98 -6.69 -14.36
N ASN A 118 1.87 -7.59 -13.91
CA ASN A 118 1.97 -8.95 -14.45
C ASN A 118 0.69 -9.76 -14.26
N ALA A 119 0.04 -9.64 -13.11
CA ALA A 119 -1.22 -10.32 -12.85
C ALA A 119 -2.34 -9.84 -13.79
N ILE A 120 -2.42 -8.53 -14.05
CA ILE A 120 -3.44 -7.94 -14.93
C ILE A 120 -3.16 -8.30 -16.38
N VAL A 121 -1.92 -8.14 -16.85
CA VAL A 121 -1.52 -8.53 -18.21
C VAL A 121 -1.76 -10.03 -18.43
N GLY A 122 -1.35 -10.88 -17.48
CA GLY A 122 -1.57 -12.32 -17.54
C GLY A 122 -3.06 -12.69 -17.63
N ALA A 123 -3.92 -12.03 -16.83
CA ALA A 123 -5.37 -12.24 -16.89
C ALA A 123 -5.97 -11.78 -18.23
N SER A 124 -5.50 -10.65 -18.78
CA SER A 124 -5.90 -10.17 -20.09
C SER A 124 -5.47 -11.12 -21.21
N VAL A 125 -4.24 -11.64 -21.17
CA VAL A 125 -3.74 -12.62 -22.13
C VAL A 125 -4.59 -13.90 -22.07
N LEU A 126 -4.89 -14.42 -20.89
CA LEU A 126 -5.77 -15.57 -20.73
C LEU A 126 -7.16 -15.30 -21.35
N THR A 127 -7.72 -14.11 -21.14
CA THR A 127 -9.02 -13.72 -21.70
C THR A 127 -8.99 -13.62 -23.24
N LEU A 128 -7.86 -13.22 -23.83
CA LEU A 128 -7.68 -13.17 -25.28
C LEU A 128 -7.37 -14.54 -25.89
N THR A 129 -6.67 -15.42 -25.16
CA THR A 129 -6.34 -16.78 -25.61
C THR A 129 -7.47 -17.78 -25.45
N PHE A 130 -8.46 -17.49 -24.60
CA PHE A 130 -9.75 -18.19 -24.55
C PHE A 130 -10.79 -17.39 -25.34
N PRO A 131 -10.84 -17.47 -26.69
CA PRO A 131 -11.95 -16.89 -27.43
C PRO A 131 -13.25 -17.50 -26.92
N LYS A 132 -14.31 -16.69 -26.86
CA LYS A 132 -15.69 -17.09 -26.54
C LYS A 132 -16.26 -18.03 -27.61
N SER A 133 -15.62 -19.16 -27.85
CA SER A 133 -16.20 -20.25 -28.62
C SER A 133 -17.11 -21.03 -27.69
N HIS A 134 -18.41 -21.00 -28.00
CA HIS A 134 -19.52 -21.82 -27.51
C HIS A 134 -20.40 -21.17 -26.43
N LEU A 135 -21.24 -20.23 -26.87
CA LEU A 135 -22.69 -20.26 -26.64
C LEU A 135 -23.40 -19.88 -27.96
#